data_AF-A0A843KEF3-F1
#
_entry.id   AF-A0A843KEF3-F1
#
_cell.length_a   1.000
_cell.length_b   1.000
_cell.length_c   1.000
_cell.angle_alpha   90.00
_cell.angle_beta   90.00
_cell.angle_gamma   90.00
#
_symmetry.space_group_name_H-M   'P 1'
#
loop_
_entity.id
_entity.type
_entity.pdbx_description
1 polymer ?
#
loop_
_entity_poly.entity_id
_entity_poly.type
_entity_poly.pdbx_seq_one_letter_code
_entity_poly.pdbx_strand_id
1 'polypeptide(L)'
;MEFDLHPSVTLRSGTFSAVVAPEEVVLAGLNDNPVLRRFLFLFVSGNYSGLLSGINRRSVSIEVRRAFTAFQILQILRESYHTIVFVEHDPSLYEGAGEDMASQVGESLRQLGQSALVVLYAESPDPSFEDMARRADRVFYVASPAARKPAPRAGVRGKERYPGGLPRGQQTLGEV
;
A
#
# COMPACT_ATOMS: atom_id res chain seq x y z
N MET A 1 15.82 11.24 -7.41
CA MET A 1 15.97 10.12 -6.44
C MET A 1 14.76 9.22 -6.59
N GLU A 2 14.95 7.91 -6.48
CA GLU A 2 13.86 6.94 -6.35
C GLU A 2 14.28 5.78 -5.45
N PHE A 3 13.30 5.11 -4.86
CA PHE A 3 13.52 3.87 -4.14
C PHE A 3 12.32 2.95 -4.29
N ASP A 4 12.57 1.65 -4.25
CA ASP A 4 11.53 0.64 -4.30
C ASP A 4 11.09 0.29 -2.87
N LEU A 5 9.79 0.46 -2.60
CA LEU A 5 9.17 0.02 -1.35
C LEU A 5 8.76 -1.46 -1.43
N HIS A 6 8.36 -1.89 -2.62
CA HIS A 6 8.02 -3.25 -2.99
C HIS A 6 8.43 -3.43 -4.47
N PRO A 7 8.70 -4.64 -4.98
CA PRO A 7 9.07 -4.84 -6.40
C PRO A 7 8.10 -4.22 -7.43
N SER A 8 6.86 -3.93 -7.04
CA SER A 8 5.86 -3.27 -7.88
C SER A 8 5.59 -1.79 -7.53
N VAL A 9 6.30 -1.22 -6.55
CA VAL A 9 6.10 0.13 -6.02
C VAL A 9 7.43 0.88 -5.99
N THR A 10 7.70 1.60 -7.07
CA THR A 10 8.83 2.54 -7.16
C THR A 10 8.36 3.96 -6.84
N LEU A 11 8.88 4.52 -5.77
CA LEU A 11 8.59 5.88 -5.31
C LEU A 11 9.66 6.84 -5.82
N ARG A 12 9.25 8.03 -6.30
CA ARG A 12 10.14 8.98 -6.98
C ARG A 12 10.08 10.36 -6.35
N SER A 13 11.22 11.03 -6.27
CA SER A 13 11.32 12.44 -5.91
C SER A 13 10.57 13.31 -6.91
N GLY A 14 10.02 14.43 -6.46
CA GLY A 14 9.18 15.28 -7.31
C GLY A 14 7.76 14.72 -7.45
N THR A 15 7.35 13.79 -6.58
CA THR A 15 6.00 13.23 -6.58
C THR A 15 5.43 13.10 -5.17
N PHE A 16 4.11 13.21 -5.08
CA PHE A 16 3.31 12.78 -3.94
C PHE A 16 2.62 11.45 -4.28
N SER A 17 2.96 10.39 -3.55
CA SER A 17 2.37 9.06 -3.72
C SER A 17 1.53 8.66 -2.50
N ALA A 18 0.34 8.14 -2.73
CA ALA A 18 -0.47 7.47 -1.71
C ALA A 18 -0.27 5.95 -1.80
N VAL A 19 -0.05 5.29 -0.66
CA VAL A 19 0.24 3.86 -0.59
C VAL A 19 -0.69 3.21 0.43
N VAL A 20 -1.44 2.22 -0.01
CA VAL A 20 -2.20 1.30 0.83
C VAL A 20 -1.53 -0.07 0.77
N ALA A 21 -0.98 -0.54 1.89
CA ALA A 21 -0.23 -1.78 1.94
C ALA A 21 -0.20 -2.37 3.36
N PRO A 22 -0.03 -3.69 3.53
CA PRO A 22 0.26 -4.29 4.82
C PRO A 22 1.54 -3.74 5.43
N GLU A 23 1.57 -3.60 6.76
CA GLU A 23 2.71 -3.05 7.49
C GLU A 23 4.01 -3.81 7.19
N GLU A 24 3.95 -5.14 7.09
CA GLU A 24 5.15 -5.97 6.91
C GLU A 24 5.84 -5.68 5.57
N VAL A 25 5.05 -5.37 4.54
CA VAL A 25 5.58 -5.03 3.21
C VAL A 25 6.31 -3.69 3.27
N VAL A 26 5.71 -2.70 3.95
CA VAL A 26 6.31 -1.37 4.08
C VAL A 26 7.55 -1.43 4.96
N LEU A 27 7.52 -2.16 6.06
CA LEU A 27 8.66 -2.35 6.95
C LEU A 27 9.84 -3.03 6.25
N ALA A 28 9.58 -4.06 5.43
CA ALA A 28 10.63 -4.68 4.62
C ALA A 28 11.25 -3.66 3.65
N GLY A 29 10.42 -2.90 2.93
CA GLY A 29 10.88 -1.87 1.99
C GLY A 29 11.69 -0.75 2.65
N LEU A 30 11.35 -0.34 3.88
CA LEU A 30 12.10 0.67 4.62
C LEU A 30 13.40 0.09 5.21
N ASN A 31 13.37 -1.11 5.77
CA ASN A 31 14.52 -1.67 6.51
C ASN A 31 15.59 -2.28 5.61
N ASP A 32 15.22 -2.77 4.43
CA ASP A 32 16.14 -3.45 3.52
C ASP A 32 16.75 -2.51 2.48
N ASN A 33 16.37 -1.22 2.49
CA ASN A 33 16.78 -0.26 1.47
C ASN A 33 17.94 0.65 1.94
N PRO A 34 19.19 0.34 1.59
CA PRO A 34 20.36 1.10 2.05
C PRO A 34 20.42 2.52 1.49
N VAL A 35 19.67 2.81 0.42
CA VAL A 35 19.62 4.13 -0.22
C VAL A 35 19.03 5.17 0.73
N LEU A 36 18.08 4.78 1.58
CA LEU A 36 17.39 5.68 2.50
C LEU A 36 18.33 6.34 3.52
N ARG A 37 19.47 5.71 3.86
CA ARG A 37 20.48 6.30 4.77
C ARG A 37 21.18 7.53 4.20
N ARG A 38 21.15 7.72 2.89
CA ARG A 38 21.88 8.79 2.20
C ARG A 38 21.09 10.10 2.15
N PHE A 39 19.86 10.10 2.65
CA PHE A 39 18.89 11.16 2.47
C PHE A 39 18.31 11.61 3.79
N LEU A 40 17.89 12.88 3.83
CA LEU A 40 17.14 13.41 4.95
C LEU A 40 15.74 12.80 4.90
N PHE A 41 15.50 11.85 5.80
CA PHE A 41 14.25 11.13 5.90
C PHE A 41 13.48 11.64 7.12
N LEU A 42 12.29 12.21 6.87
CA LEU A 42 11.31 12.53 7.90
C LEU A 42 10.20 11.49 7.90
N PHE A 43 9.96 10.88 9.06
CA PHE A 43 8.79 10.05 9.33
C PHE A 43 7.83 10.83 10.22
N VAL A 44 6.61 11.06 9.72
CA VAL A 44 5.54 11.73 10.45
C VAL A 44 4.52 10.69 10.88
N SER A 45 4.28 10.59 12.18
CA SER A 45 3.32 9.66 12.77
C SER A 45 2.20 10.39 13.50
N GLY A 46 1.00 9.79 13.51
CA GLY A 46 -0.11 10.25 14.34
C GLY A 46 -0.04 9.81 15.81
N ASN A 47 -1.22 9.74 16.43
CA ASN A 47 -1.45 9.25 17.78
C ASN A 47 -1.08 7.76 17.91
N TYR A 48 -1.35 7.01 16.85
CA TYR A 48 -1.00 5.60 16.72
C TYR A 48 -0.05 5.41 15.55
N SER A 49 0.93 4.53 15.74
CA SER A 49 1.88 4.17 14.70
C SER A 49 2.15 2.69 14.78
N GLY A 50 1.82 1.96 13.71
CA GLY A 50 2.16 0.55 13.56
C GLY A 50 3.60 0.38 13.09
N LEU A 51 4.05 1.26 12.20
CA LEU A 51 5.37 1.14 11.58
C LEU A 51 6.53 1.54 12.51
N LEU A 52 6.38 2.56 13.36
CA LEU A 52 7.51 3.14 14.08
C LEU A 52 8.25 2.14 14.98
N SER A 53 7.53 1.16 15.53
CA SER A 53 8.11 0.10 16.36
C SER A 53 8.95 -0.90 15.56
N GLY A 54 8.63 -1.12 14.28
CA GLY A 54 9.28 -2.06 13.38
C GLY A 54 10.42 -1.46 12.55
N ILE A 55 10.57 -0.13 12.53
CA ILE A 55 11.65 0.54 11.80
C ILE A 55 13.00 0.29 12.50
N ASN A 56 13.93 -0.32 11.77
CA ASN A 56 15.29 -0.53 12.21
C ASN A 56 16.12 0.76 12.02
N ARG A 57 16.35 1.49 13.12
CA ARG A 57 17.18 2.72 13.13
C ARG A 57 18.64 2.50 12.71
N ARG A 58 19.13 1.25 12.67
CA ARG A 58 20.43 0.96 12.07
C ARG A 58 20.34 0.98 10.55
N SER A 59 19.20 0.60 9.97
CA SER A 59 18.95 0.53 8.53
C SER A 59 18.62 1.87 7.89
N VAL A 60 17.96 2.79 8.61
CA VAL A 60 17.58 4.11 8.07
C VAL A 60 17.87 5.20 9.09
N SER A 61 18.42 6.33 8.63
CA SER A 61 18.59 7.54 9.43
C SER A 61 17.32 8.39 9.33
N ILE A 62 16.42 8.25 10.29
CA ILE A 62 15.10 8.88 10.27
C ILE A 62 14.96 9.90 11.40
N GLU A 63 14.53 11.12 11.04
CA GLU A 63 13.93 12.07 11.98
C GLU A 63 12.45 11.72 12.14
N VAL A 64 11.96 11.65 13.38
CA VAL A 64 10.56 11.31 13.68
C VAL A 64 9.87 12.52 14.27
N ARG A 65 8.77 12.97 13.66
CA ARG A 65 7.89 14.01 14.21
C ARG A 65 6.50 13.45 14.43
N ARG A 66 5.93 13.68 15.62
CA ARG A 66 4.58 13.23 15.97
C ARG A 66 3.58 14.37 15.88
N ALA A 67 2.44 14.11 15.26
CA ALA A 67 1.30 15.01 15.23
C ALA A 67 0.13 14.39 16.00
N PHE A 68 -0.56 15.24 16.76
CA PHE A 68 -1.77 14.93 17.53
C PHE A 68 -3.01 15.60 16.92
N THR A 69 -2.83 16.49 15.94
CA THR A 69 -3.90 17.14 15.18
C THR A 69 -3.49 17.35 13.71
N ALA A 70 -4.45 17.47 12.81
CA ALA A 70 -4.19 17.80 11.41
C ALA A 70 -3.44 19.14 11.23
N PHE A 71 -3.69 20.14 12.09
CA PHE A 71 -2.94 21.40 12.08
C PHE A 71 -1.45 21.20 12.34
N GLN A 72 -1.08 20.28 13.24
CA GLN A 72 0.31 19.95 13.50
C GLN A 72 0.96 19.27 12.29
N ILE A 73 0.23 18.42 11.53
CA ILE A 73 0.74 17.90 10.26
C ILE A 73 1.06 19.06 9.31
N LEU A 74 0.14 20.00 9.11
CA LEU A 74 0.37 21.15 8.22
C LEU A 74 1.60 21.96 8.63
N GLN A 75 1.82 22.15 9.93
CA GLN A 75 3.01 22.82 10.44
C GLN A 75 4.29 22.02 10.14
N ILE A 76 4.28 20.71 10.41
CA ILE A 76 5.41 19.82 10.13
C ILE A 76 5.79 19.85 8.65
N LEU A 77 4.80 19.75 7.76
CA LEU A 77 5.01 19.78 6.31
C LEU A 77 5.61 21.10 5.84
N ARG A 78 5.11 22.23 6.36
CA ARG A 78 5.58 23.58 6.03
C ARG A 78 7.02 23.83 6.45
N GLU A 79 7.44 23.28 7.58
CA GLU A 79 8.78 23.44 8.15
C GLU A 79 9.77 22.41 7.60
N SER A 80 9.31 21.43 6.82
CA SER A 80 10.16 20.33 6.35
C SER A 80 11.13 20.79 5.27
N TYR A 81 12.40 20.44 5.45
CA TYR A 81 13.48 20.55 4.46
C TYR A 81 14.01 19.17 4.03
N HIS A 82 13.25 18.11 4.35
CA HIS A 82 13.65 16.74 4.12
C HIS A 82 13.45 16.31 2.66
N THR A 83 14.37 15.51 2.16
CA THR A 83 14.30 14.95 0.80
C THR A 83 13.28 13.83 0.67
N ILE A 84 12.98 13.14 1.76
CA ILE A 84 11.96 12.10 1.86
C ILE A 84 11.05 12.46 3.03
N VAL A 85 9.75 12.52 2.78
CA VAL A 85 8.73 12.72 3.82
C VAL A 85 7.73 11.58 3.72
N PHE A 86 7.72 10.75 4.75
CA PHE A 86 6.82 9.62 4.88
C PHE A 86 5.82 9.91 5.98
N VAL A 87 4.55 10.02 5.64
CA VAL A 87 3.44 10.31 6.55
C VAL A 87 2.61 9.05 6.73
N GLU A 88 2.61 8.51 7.95
CA GLU A 88 1.67 7.49 8.36
C GLU A 88 0.33 8.15 8.69
N HIS A 89 -0.70 7.73 7.98
CA HIS A 89 -2.05 8.24 8.11
C HIS A 89 -2.68 7.76 9.42
N ASP A 90 -3.27 8.70 10.14
CA ASP A 90 -4.05 8.43 11.35
C ASP A 90 -5.36 9.22 11.26
N PRO A 91 -6.51 8.56 11.03
CA PRO A 91 -7.80 9.24 10.86
C PRO A 91 -8.23 10.02 12.09
N SER A 92 -7.76 9.66 13.31
CA SER A 92 -8.12 10.36 14.54
C SER A 92 -7.69 11.83 14.56
N LEU A 93 -6.72 12.21 13.71
CA LEU A 93 -6.20 13.57 13.63
C LEU A 93 -7.16 14.57 12.97
N TYR A 94 -8.17 14.07 12.26
CA TYR A 94 -9.12 14.86 11.48
C TYR A 94 -10.49 14.96 12.16
N GLU A 95 -10.72 14.22 13.25
CA GLU A 95 -11.96 14.28 14.01
C GLU A 95 -12.19 15.70 14.58
N GLY A 96 -13.31 16.33 14.18
CA GLY A 96 -13.65 17.69 14.62
C GLY A 96 -12.79 18.82 14.03
N ALA A 97 -11.87 18.53 13.10
CA ALA A 97 -10.97 19.52 12.50
C ALA A 97 -11.59 20.33 11.34
N GLY A 98 -12.83 20.03 10.96
CA GLY A 98 -13.55 20.61 9.82
C GLY A 98 -13.50 19.74 8.56
N GLU A 99 -14.52 19.85 7.71
CA GLU A 99 -14.72 18.96 6.54
C GLU A 99 -13.56 19.02 5.53
N ASP A 100 -12.95 20.20 5.35
CA ASP A 100 -11.88 20.42 4.34
C ASP A 100 -10.47 20.15 4.86
N MET A 101 -10.30 19.71 6.11
CA MET A 101 -8.99 19.62 6.73
C MET A 101 -8.12 18.55 6.06
N ALA A 102 -8.69 17.38 5.76
CA ALA A 102 -7.99 16.32 5.03
C ALA A 102 -7.55 16.83 3.65
N SER A 103 -8.46 17.50 2.93
CA SER A 103 -8.17 18.13 1.64
C SER A 103 -6.98 19.11 1.70
N GLN A 104 -6.90 19.94 2.73
CA GLN A 104 -5.79 20.89 2.92
C GLN A 104 -4.46 20.19 3.20
N VAL A 105 -4.48 19.10 3.98
CA VAL A 105 -3.28 18.26 4.19
C VAL A 105 -2.85 17.62 2.87
N GLY A 106 -3.79 17.07 2.09
CA GLY A 106 -3.52 16.50 0.77
C GLY A 106 -2.88 17.49 -0.20
N GLU A 107 -3.36 18.73 -0.21
CA GLU A 107 -2.77 19.81 -1.01
C GLU A 107 -1.36 20.17 -0.53
N SER A 108 -1.13 20.21 0.78
CA SER A 108 0.21 20.48 1.34
C SER A 108 1.20 19.37 1.02
N LEU A 109 0.77 18.10 1.07
CA LEU A 109 1.56 16.95 0.64
C LEU A 109 1.91 17.02 -0.85
N ARG A 110 0.94 17.40 -1.68
CA ARG A 110 1.13 17.59 -3.12
C ARG A 110 2.16 18.70 -3.42
N GLN A 111 2.06 19.83 -2.74
CA GLN A 111 2.99 20.94 -2.89
C GLN A 111 4.40 20.55 -2.46
N LEU A 112 4.54 19.89 -1.31
CA LEU A 112 5.84 19.39 -0.84
C LEU A 112 6.41 18.32 -1.78
N GLY A 113 5.54 17.51 -2.38
CA GLY A 113 5.90 16.52 -3.39
C GLY A 113 6.59 17.12 -4.61
N GLN A 114 6.44 18.42 -4.92
CA GLN A 114 7.12 19.04 -6.06
C GLN A 114 8.64 19.15 -5.87
N SER A 115 9.13 19.16 -4.62
CA SER A 115 10.56 19.28 -4.29
C SER A 115 11.12 18.07 -3.53
N ALA A 116 10.27 17.24 -2.93
CA ALA A 116 10.65 16.05 -2.16
C ALA A 116 10.03 14.76 -2.73
N LEU A 117 10.43 13.61 -2.19
CA LEU A 117 9.69 12.36 -2.33
C LEU A 117 8.69 12.30 -1.16
N VAL A 118 7.40 12.41 -1.44
CA VAL A 118 6.35 12.40 -0.40
C VAL A 118 5.51 11.13 -0.51
N VAL A 119 5.35 10.45 0.62
CA VAL A 119 4.51 9.25 0.76
C VAL A 119 3.45 9.50 1.82
N LEU A 120 2.18 9.29 1.47
CA LEU A 120 1.10 9.10 2.44
C LEU A 120 0.81 7.60 2.51
N TYR A 121 0.96 7.00 3.67
CA TYR A 121 0.77 5.57 3.89
C TYR A 121 -0.43 5.31 4.79
N ALA A 122 -1.23 4.30 4.46
CA ALA A 122 -2.20 3.71 5.37
C ALA A 122 -2.19 2.18 5.20
N GLU A 123 -2.42 1.44 6.29
CA GLU A 123 -2.65 0.00 6.17
C GLU A 123 -4.02 -0.28 5.52
N SER A 124 -5.03 0.47 5.95
CA SER A 124 -6.40 0.43 5.42
C SER A 124 -6.87 1.84 5.08
N PRO A 125 -7.46 2.08 3.90
CA PRO A 125 -7.93 3.40 3.52
C PRO A 125 -9.25 3.73 4.25
N ASP A 126 -9.42 5.02 4.56
CA ASP A 126 -10.65 5.60 5.09
C ASP A 126 -11.00 6.88 4.32
N PRO A 127 -12.18 7.50 4.54
CA PRO A 127 -12.61 8.67 3.77
C PRO A 127 -11.62 9.85 3.79
N SER A 128 -10.90 10.07 4.90
CA SER A 128 -9.92 11.15 5.02
C SER A 128 -8.63 10.83 4.25
N PHE A 129 -8.19 9.57 4.27
CA PHE A 129 -7.10 9.10 3.41
C PHE A 129 -7.47 9.25 1.93
N GLU A 130 -8.65 8.80 1.54
CA GLU A 130 -9.13 8.88 0.15
C GLU A 130 -9.22 10.33 -0.32
N ASP A 131 -9.66 11.24 0.55
CA ASP A 131 -9.67 12.66 0.25
C ASP A 131 -8.26 13.21 -0.02
N MET A 132 -7.29 12.91 0.83
CA MET A 132 -5.90 13.29 0.56
C MET A 132 -5.34 12.64 -0.72
N ALA A 133 -5.61 11.35 -0.91
CA ALA A 133 -5.11 10.56 -2.03
C ALA A 133 -5.61 11.06 -3.41
N ARG A 134 -6.75 11.76 -3.47
CA ARG A 134 -7.22 12.44 -4.69
C ARG A 134 -6.22 13.45 -5.26
N ARG A 135 -5.28 13.95 -4.44
CA ARG A 135 -4.22 14.89 -4.86
C ARG A 135 -2.91 14.19 -5.24
N ALA A 136 -2.80 12.89 -5.00
CA ALA A 136 -1.58 12.14 -5.27
C ALA A 136 -1.31 12.01 -6.78
N ASP A 137 -0.04 12.06 -7.16
CA ASP A 137 0.41 11.71 -8.51
C ASP A 137 0.13 10.24 -8.83
N ARG A 138 0.24 9.40 -7.80
CA ARG A 138 0.12 7.94 -7.91
C ARG A 138 -0.51 7.38 -6.65
N VAL A 139 -1.39 6.41 -6.85
CA VAL A 139 -1.99 5.63 -5.76
C VAL A 139 -1.63 4.17 -5.96
N PHE A 140 -1.03 3.55 -4.95
CA PHE A 140 -0.62 2.16 -4.96
C PHE A 140 -1.45 1.35 -3.97
N TYR A 141 -2.01 0.24 -4.41
CA TYR A 141 -2.63 -0.77 -3.56
C TYR A 141 -1.80 -2.03 -3.63
N VAL A 142 -1.17 -2.41 -2.53
CA VAL A 142 -0.37 -3.62 -2.42
C VAL A 142 -1.14 -4.64 -1.59
N ALA A 143 -1.48 -5.77 -2.20
CA ALA A 143 -2.14 -6.85 -1.47
C ALA A 143 -1.12 -7.63 -0.63
N SER A 144 -1.53 -8.08 0.55
CA SER A 144 -0.76 -9.08 1.29
C SER A 144 -0.61 -10.35 0.45
N PRO A 145 0.58 -11.00 0.42
CA PRO A 145 0.75 -12.29 -0.25
C PRO A 145 -0.24 -13.36 0.24
N ALA A 146 -0.68 -13.27 1.50
CA ALA A 146 -1.66 -14.18 2.11
C ALA A 146 -3.11 -13.94 1.65
N ALA A 147 -3.42 -12.76 1.09
CA ALA A 147 -4.75 -12.39 0.63
C ALA A 147 -5.10 -12.94 -0.76
N ARG A 148 -4.16 -13.62 -1.43
CA ARG A 148 -4.44 -14.34 -2.69
C ARG A 148 -5.32 -15.54 -2.37
N LYS A 149 -6.64 -15.36 -2.41
CA LYS A 149 -7.59 -16.48 -2.50
C LYS A 149 -7.07 -17.41 -3.61
N PRO A 150 -6.91 -18.72 -3.37
CA PRO A 150 -6.46 -19.62 -4.43
C PRO A 150 -7.43 -19.45 -5.60
N ALA A 151 -6.89 -19.17 -6.79
CA ALA A 151 -7.68 -19.12 -8.00
C ALA A 151 -8.53 -20.41 -8.04
N PRO A 152 -9.83 -20.33 -8.39
CA PRO A 152 -10.63 -21.53 -8.53
C PRO A 152 -9.89 -22.45 -9.49
N ARG A 153 -9.42 -23.59 -8.96
CA ARG A 153 -8.81 -24.63 -9.81
C ARG A 153 -9.84 -24.90 -10.88
N ALA A 154 -9.48 -24.67 -12.14
CA ALA A 154 -10.33 -25.03 -13.27
C ALA A 154 -10.77 -26.47 -13.01
N GLY A 155 -12.06 -26.65 -12.72
CA GLY A 155 -12.61 -27.95 -12.41
C GLY A 155 -12.22 -28.86 -13.54
N VAL A 156 -11.48 -29.93 -13.24
CA VAL A 156 -11.21 -30.98 -14.21
C VAL A 156 -12.59 -31.37 -14.72
N ARG A 157 -12.87 -31.00 -15.97
CA ARG A 157 -14.13 -31.25 -16.65
C ARG A 157 -14.26 -32.76 -16.67
N GLY A 158 -15.02 -33.30 -15.71
CA GLY A 158 -15.29 -34.72 -15.62
C GLY A 158 -15.84 -35.13 -16.97
N LYS A 159 -15.18 -36.10 -17.62
CA LYS A 159 -15.66 -36.69 -18.87
C LYS A 159 -17.13 -37.04 -18.67
N GLU A 160 -18.01 -36.35 -19.40
CA GLU A 160 -19.40 -36.76 -19.57
C GLU A 160 -19.38 -38.23 -19.99
N ARG A 161 -19.80 -39.10 -19.06
CA ARG A 161 -20.04 -40.50 -19.39
C ARG A 161 -21.37 -40.52 -20.15
N TYR A 162 -21.29 -40.56 -21.47
CA TYR A 162 -22.39 -41.01 -22.31
C TYR A 162 -22.90 -42.36 -21.77
N PRO A 163 -24.21 -42.57 -21.61
CA PRO A 163 -24.75 -43.90 -21.35
C PRO A 163 -24.71 -44.69 -22.66
N GLY A 164 -23.55 -45.26 -22.96
CA GLY A 164 -23.38 -46.23 -24.04
C GLY A 164 -23.97 -47.57 -23.60
N GLY A 165 -25.20 -47.84 -24.04
CA GLY A 165 -25.82 -49.14 -23.88
C GLY A 165 -25.13 -50.21 -24.72
N LEU A 166 -24.95 -51.39 -24.13
CA LEU A 166 -24.63 -52.68 -24.76
C LEU A 166 -25.00 -53.78 -23.73
N PRO A 167 -25.18 -55.06 -24.12
CA PRO A 167 -26.00 -55.59 -25.20
C PRO A 167 -26.88 -56.78 -24.72
N ARG A 168 -27.99 -57.07 -25.39
CA ARG A 168 -28.69 -58.37 -25.27
C ARG A 168 -28.84 -58.96 -26.67
N GLY A 169 -28.42 -60.21 -26.85
CA GLY A 169 -28.78 -60.99 -28.03
C GLY A 169 -27.60 -61.70 -28.66
N GLN A 170 -27.15 -62.76 -28.02
CA GLN A 170 -26.43 -63.86 -28.65
C GLN A 170 -27.41 -64.61 -29.56
N GLN A 171 -27.09 -64.83 -30.84
CA GLN A 171 -27.30 -66.11 -31.54
C GLN A 171 -26.65 -66.14 -32.94
N THR A 172 -25.67 -67.05 -33.02
CA THR A 172 -25.12 -67.85 -34.11
C THR A 172 -25.79 -67.85 -35.51
N LEU A 173 -24.94 -67.74 -36.54
CA LEU A 173 -25.15 -68.26 -37.90
C LEU A 173 -23.90 -69.05 -38.31
N GLY A 174 -24.06 -70.29 -38.80
CA GLY A 174 -22.97 -71.09 -39.36
C GLY A 174 -23.30 -72.58 -39.46
N GLU A 175 -23.79 -72.99 -40.62
CA GLU A 175 -24.00 -74.36 -41.10
C GLU A 175 -22.68 -75.13 -41.25
N VAL A 176 -22.65 -76.41 -40.85
CA VAL A 176 -22.43 -77.61 -41.71
C VAL A 176 -22.84 -78.88 -40.97
#